data_AF-A0A965TAW8-F1
#
_entry.id   AF-A0A965TAW8-F1
#
_cell.length_a   1.000
_cell.length_b   1.000
_cell.length_c   1.000
_cell.angle_alpha   90.00
_cell.angle_beta   90.00
_cell.angle_gamma   90.00
#
_symmetry.space_group_name_H-M   'P 1'
#
loop_
_entity.id
_entity.type
_entity.pdbx_description
1 polymer ?
#
loop_
_entity_poly.entity_id
_entity_poly.type
_entity_poly.pdbx_seq_one_letter_code
_entity_poly.pdbx_strand_id
1 'polypeptide(L)'
;MYAKWALTCTVTFDLNGGTLISGETVQTVEYGASANAPLVEREGAVFDGWDKTFDDIKADTTVTAIWTIATYLVIFDGNGGELQQGDITQYVTHGEDAIFL
;
A
#
# COMPACT_ATOMS: atom_id res chain seq x y z
N MET A 1 -24.78 -6.47 38.80
CA MET A 1 -23.49 -6.63 38.09
C MET A 1 -23.21 -5.34 37.35
N TYR A 2 -22.06 -4.70 37.57
CA TYR A 2 -21.68 -3.49 36.84
C TYR A 2 -20.88 -3.91 35.61
N ALA A 3 -21.34 -3.56 34.41
CA ALA A 3 -20.53 -3.68 33.21
C ALA A 3 -19.37 -2.68 33.33
N LYS A 4 -18.14 -3.17 33.41
CA LYS A 4 -16.96 -2.33 33.19
C LYS A 4 -16.88 -2.13 31.68
N TRP A 5 -17.17 -0.92 31.20
CA TRP A 5 -17.05 -0.63 29.78
C TRP A 5 -15.55 -0.53 29.46
N ALA A 6 -15.05 -1.45 28.64
CA ALA A 6 -13.74 -1.31 28.02
C ALA A 6 -13.86 -0.23 26.94
N LEU A 7 -12.99 0.78 27.00
CA LEU A 7 -12.91 1.78 25.94
C LEU A 7 -12.24 1.11 24.73
N THR A 8 -12.91 1.13 23.60
CA THR A 8 -12.41 0.56 22.34
C THR A 8 -12.21 1.66 21.31
N CYS A 9 -11.21 1.51 20.44
CA CYS A 9 -10.91 2.41 19.34
C CYS A 9 -10.98 1.65 18.01
N THR A 10 -11.36 2.36 16.95
CA THR A 10 -11.44 1.82 15.59
C THR A 10 -10.18 2.19 14.82
N VAL A 11 -9.48 1.19 14.29
CA VAL A 11 -8.36 1.38 13.37
C VAL A 11 -8.79 1.00 11.96
N THR A 12 -8.62 1.92 11.03
CA THR A 12 -8.92 1.72 9.61
C THR A 12 -7.63 1.76 8.80
N PHE A 13 -7.30 0.67 8.12
CA PHE A 13 -6.22 0.58 7.15
C PHE A 13 -6.75 0.99 5.76
N ASP A 14 -6.37 2.18 5.33
CA ASP A 14 -6.58 2.67 3.97
C ASP A 14 -5.49 2.11 3.06
N LEU A 15 -5.90 1.29 2.09
CA LEU A 15 -4.98 0.60 1.20
C LEU A 15 -4.39 1.51 0.11
N ASN A 16 -4.86 2.76 -0.02
CA ASN A 16 -4.34 3.76 -0.95
C ASN A 16 -4.19 3.22 -2.39
N GLY A 17 -5.26 2.61 -2.90
CA GLY A 17 -5.29 1.99 -4.22
C GLY A 17 -4.66 0.60 -4.30
N GLY A 18 -4.22 0.02 -3.19
CA GLY A 18 -3.87 -1.40 -3.08
C GLY A 18 -5.08 -2.30 -2.82
N THR A 19 -4.82 -3.60 -2.85
CA THR A 19 -5.78 -4.70 -2.64
C THR A 19 -5.43 -5.47 -1.38
N LEU A 20 -6.46 -5.89 -0.64
CA LEU A 20 -6.31 -6.74 0.54
C LEU A 20 -6.03 -8.18 0.12
N ILE A 21 -4.94 -8.75 0.61
CA ILE A 21 -4.61 -10.16 0.43
C ILE A 21 -5.12 -11.00 1.61
N SER A 22 -4.89 -10.53 2.83
CA SER A 22 -5.38 -11.20 4.04
C SER A 22 -5.39 -10.27 5.25
N GLY A 23 -6.19 -10.61 6.26
CA GLY A 23 -6.39 -9.79 7.45
C GLY A 23 -7.65 -8.92 7.33
N GLU A 24 -7.70 -7.83 8.09
CA GLU A 24 -8.86 -6.94 8.17
C GLU A 24 -8.43 -5.47 8.01
N THR A 25 -9.15 -4.73 7.18
CA THR A 25 -8.92 -3.29 6.98
C THR A 25 -9.58 -2.43 8.04
N VAL A 26 -10.53 -2.96 8.82
CA VAL A 26 -11.15 -2.27 9.95
C VAL A 26 -11.07 -3.16 11.16
N GLN A 27 -10.44 -2.67 12.22
CA GLN A 27 -10.22 -3.41 13.46
C GLN A 27 -10.73 -2.61 14.65
N THR A 28 -11.35 -3.30 15.61
CA THR A 28 -11.69 -2.73 16.91
C THR A 28 -10.67 -3.22 17.92
N VAL A 29 -9.91 -2.31 18.51
CA VAL A 29 -8.89 -2.62 19.51
C VAL A 29 -9.23 -1.97 20.84
N GLU A 30 -8.74 -2.52 21.95
CA GLU A 30 -8.86 -1.87 23.26
C GLU A 30 -8.01 -0.60 23.30
N TYR A 31 -8.41 0.37 24.12
CA TYR A 31 -7.63 1.59 24.34
C TYR A 31 -6.21 1.26 24.82
N GLY A 32 -5.22 1.76 24.08
CA GLY A 32 -3.79 1.52 24.30
C GLY A 32 -3.28 0.19 23.74
N ALA A 33 -4.10 -0.59 23.04
CA ALA A 33 -3.67 -1.80 22.35
C ALA A 33 -3.12 -1.48 20.94
N SER A 34 -2.33 -2.41 20.39
CA SER A 34 -1.87 -2.36 18.99
C SER A 34 -2.88 -3.02 18.06
N ALA A 35 -2.96 -2.54 16.81
CA ALA A 35 -3.65 -3.22 15.72
C ALA A 35 -2.71 -4.15 14.94
N ASN A 36 -3.28 -5.05 14.14
CA ASN A 36 -2.51 -5.98 13.31
C ASN A 36 -2.56 -5.55 11.85
N ALA A 37 -1.43 -5.16 11.26
CA ALA A 37 -1.43 -4.78 9.85
C ALA A 37 -1.94 -5.91 8.93
N PRO A 38 -2.86 -5.63 7.99
CA PRO A 38 -3.23 -6.59 6.97
C PRO A 38 -2.10 -6.80 5.96
N LEU A 39 -2.15 -7.92 5.23
CA LEU A 39 -1.30 -8.15 4.07
C LEU A 39 -1.95 -7.52 2.84
N VAL A 40 -1.19 -6.73 2.11
CA VAL A 40 -1.68 -5.90 1.00
C VAL A 40 -0.76 -6.02 -0.21
N GLU A 41 -1.31 -5.83 -1.40
CA GLU A 41 -0.54 -5.74 -2.65
C GLU A 41 -1.06 -4.61 -3.53
N ARG A 42 -0.26 -4.14 -4.47
CA ARG A 42 -0.68 -3.18 -5.49
C ARG A 42 0.06 -3.47 -6.79
N GLU A 43 -0.69 -3.64 -7.88
CA GLU A 43 -0.09 -3.89 -9.19
C GLU A 43 0.86 -2.75 -9.58
N GLY A 44 2.05 -3.10 -10.05
CA GLY A 44 3.06 -2.12 -10.46
C GLY A 44 3.70 -1.34 -9.32
N ALA A 45 3.52 -1.75 -8.05
CA ALA A 45 4.13 -1.10 -6.90
C ALA A 45 4.62 -2.09 -5.83
N VAL A 46 5.60 -1.67 -5.05
CA VAL A 46 6.13 -2.36 -3.88
C VAL A 46 5.58 -1.69 -2.63
N PHE A 47 5.15 -2.50 -1.67
CA PHE A 47 4.67 -2.01 -0.38
C PHE A 47 5.85 -1.53 0.48
N ASP A 48 5.89 -0.25 0.81
CA ASP A 48 6.95 0.35 1.64
C ASP A 48 6.62 0.34 3.13
N GLY A 49 5.34 0.21 3.46
CA GLY A 49 4.84 0.23 4.83
C GLY A 49 3.61 1.11 5.00
N TRP A 50 3.40 1.55 6.24
CA TRP A 50 2.26 2.37 6.65
C TRP A 50 2.73 3.77 7.06
N ASP A 51 1.88 4.79 6.88
CA ASP A 51 2.21 6.19 7.14
C ASP A 51 2.42 6.54 8.62
N LYS A 52 1.88 5.73 9.54
CA LYS A 52 2.04 5.90 10.98
C LYS A 52 2.04 4.57 11.73
N THR A 53 2.54 4.63 12.96
CA THR A 53 2.46 3.53 13.91
C THR A 53 1.01 3.27 14.29
N PHE A 54 0.70 2.01 14.52
CA PHE A 54 -0.61 1.54 14.99
C PHE A 54 -0.47 0.76 16.30
N ASP A 55 0.58 1.11 17.05
CA ASP A 55 0.81 0.71 18.44
C ASP A 55 0.19 1.74 19.39
N ASP A 56 -0.33 1.28 20.54
CA ASP A 56 -0.88 2.16 21.58
C ASP A 56 -2.01 3.09 21.08
N ILE A 57 -3.05 2.50 20.49
CA ILE A 57 -4.17 3.24 19.90
C ILE A 57 -5.06 3.86 20.98
N LYS A 58 -5.14 5.19 21.00
CA LYS A 58 -5.91 5.95 22.01
C LYS A 58 -7.10 6.73 21.43
N ALA A 59 -7.26 6.69 20.12
CA ALA A 59 -8.35 7.31 19.39
C ALA A 59 -8.55 6.58 18.07
N ASP A 60 -9.72 6.75 17.46
CA ASP A 60 -9.98 6.23 16.12
C ASP A 60 -8.92 6.75 15.16
N THR A 61 -8.29 5.83 14.42
CA THR A 61 -7.09 6.11 13.64
C THR A 61 -7.22 5.52 12.24
N THR A 62 -6.89 6.33 11.24
CA THR A 62 -6.70 5.83 9.87
C THR A 62 -5.21 5.76 9.55
N VAL A 63 -4.79 4.59 9.09
CA VAL A 63 -3.42 4.25 8.73
C VAL A 63 -3.40 3.97 7.23
N THR A 64 -2.56 4.69 6.48
CA THR A 64 -2.58 4.68 5.01
C THR A 64 -1.34 3.96 4.47
N ALA A 65 -1.53 3.06 3.50
CA ALA A 65 -0.46 2.34 2.84
C ALA A 65 0.42 3.28 2.01
N ILE A 66 1.74 3.07 2.08
CA ILE A 66 2.76 3.74 1.29
C ILE A 66 3.29 2.74 0.26
N TRP A 67 3.37 3.19 -0.99
CA TRP A 67 3.74 2.39 -2.14
C TRP A 67 4.86 3.08 -2.92
N THR A 68 5.92 2.34 -3.27
CA THR A 68 6.90 2.75 -4.27
C THR A 68 6.56 2.11 -5.61
N ILE A 69 6.39 2.92 -6.67
CA ILE A 69 6.11 2.41 -8.01
C ILE A 69 7.29 1.55 -8.48
N ALA A 70 7.01 0.30 -8.84
CA ALA A 70 7.99 -0.61 -9.40
C ALA A 70 8.32 -0.15 -10.82
N THR A 71 9.54 0.36 -11.01
CA THR A 71 10.01 0.75 -12.34
C THR A 71 10.44 -0.50 -13.10
N TYR A 72 9.58 -0.98 -13.99
CA TYR A 72 9.95 -2.03 -14.95
C TYR A 72 10.63 -1.38 -16.14
N LEU A 73 11.90 -1.70 -16.30
CA LEU A 73 12.69 -1.33 -17.47
C LEU A 73 12.23 -2.22 -18.63
N VAL A 74 11.22 -1.77 -19.38
CA VAL A 74 10.89 -2.34 -20.68
C VAL A 74 11.85 -1.72 -21.66
N ILE A 75 12.69 -2.54 -22.32
CA ILE A 75 13.31 -2.06 -23.54
C ILE A 75 12.86 -2.90 -24.74
N PHE A 76 12.56 -2.19 -25.81
CA PHE A 76 12.19 -2.75 -27.10
C PHE A 76 13.47 -2.84 -27.91
N ASP A 77 14.03 -4.03 -28.01
CA ASP A 77 15.04 -4.33 -28.99
C ASP A 77 14.35 -4.47 -30.35
N GLY A 78 14.45 -3.44 -31.18
CA GLY A 78 14.01 -3.54 -32.58
C GLY A 78 14.80 -4.54 -33.44
N ASN A 79 15.50 -5.52 -32.85
CA ASN A 79 16.38 -6.46 -33.57
C ASN A 79 16.86 -7.72 -32.79
N GLY A 80 16.08 -8.30 -31.87
CA GLY A 80 16.40 -9.61 -31.26
C GLY A 80 17.63 -9.65 -30.35
N GLY A 81 17.89 -8.58 -29.58
CA GLY A 81 18.96 -8.47 -28.59
C GLY A 81 18.45 -8.33 -27.16
N GLU A 82 18.92 -9.21 -26.27
CA GLU A 82 18.71 -9.16 -24.81
C GLU A 82 19.28 -7.89 -24.18
N LEU A 83 18.72 -7.52 -23.04
CA LEU A 83 18.91 -6.20 -22.46
C LEU A 83 19.56 -6.23 -21.09
N GLN A 84 20.42 -5.25 -20.82
CA GLN A 84 21.10 -5.05 -19.54
C GLN A 84 20.75 -3.70 -18.91
N GLN A 85 20.95 -3.62 -17.59
CA GLN A 85 20.63 -2.47 -16.75
C GLN A 85 21.35 -1.19 -17.21
N GLY A 86 20.60 -0.19 -17.67
CA GLY A 86 21.14 1.15 -17.99
C GLY A 86 20.53 1.86 -19.20
N ASP A 87 19.67 1.21 -19.98
CA ASP A 87 19.08 1.82 -21.17
C ASP A 87 17.92 2.78 -20.85
N ILE A 88 17.84 3.84 -21.68
CA ILE A 88 17.03 5.05 -21.56
C ILE A 88 15.55 4.79 -21.21
N THR A 89 15.08 5.39 -20.12
CA THR A 89 13.73 5.22 -19.58
C THR A 89 12.72 6.10 -20.33
N GLN A 90 11.72 5.49 -20.96
CA GLN A 90 10.52 6.18 -21.43
C GLN A 90 9.44 6.10 -20.35
N TYR A 91 8.92 7.25 -19.93
CA TYR A 91 7.79 7.31 -19.01
C TYR A 91 6.50 7.00 -19.79
N VAL A 92 5.88 5.85 -19.52
CA VAL A 92 4.51 5.57 -19.97
C VAL A 92 3.64 5.38 -18.73
N THR A 93 2.87 6.42 -18.41
CA THR A 93 1.83 6.35 -17.38
C THR A 93 0.69 5.46 -17.91
N HIS A 94 0.27 4.47 -17.13
CA HIS A 94 -0.90 3.66 -17.48
C HIS A 94 -2.15 4.56 -17.54
N GLY A 95 -2.69 4.77 -18.74
CA GLY A 95 -4.01 5.39 -18.94
C GLY A 95 -4.05 6.72 -19.70
N GLU A 96 -2.97 7.22 -20.29
CA GLU A 96 -3.06 8.32 -21.27
C GLU A 96 -2.68 7.84 -22.68
N ASP A 97 -3.49 8.22 -23.66
CA ASP A 97 -3.29 7.90 -25.07
C ASP A 97 -1.91 8.41 -25.54
N ALA A 98 -1.17 7.55 -26.23
CA ALA A 98 0.11 7.90 -26.83
C ALA A 98 -0.08 9.04 -27.85
N ILE A 99 0.37 10.25 -27.51
CA ILE A 99 0.53 11.31 -28.51
C ILE A 99 1.86 11.05 -29.22
N PHE A 100 1.78 10.54 -30.44
CA PHE A 100 2.88 10.57 -31.40
C PHE A 100 3.11 12.04 -31.83
N LEU A 101 4.34 12.55 -31.64
CA LEU A 101 4.84 13.75 -32.31
C LEU A 101 5.54 13.37 -33.62
#